data_AF-A0A4Q9KVP0-F1
#
_entry.id   AF-A0A4Q9KVP0-F1
#
_cell.length_a   1.000
_cell.length_b   1.000
_cell.length_c   1.000
_cell.angle_alpha   90.00
_cell.angle_beta   90.00
_cell.angle_gamma   90.00
#
_symmetry.space_group_name_H-M   'P 1'
#
loop_
_entity.id
_entity.type
_entity.pdbx_description
1 polymer ?
#
loop_
_entity_poly.entity_id
_entity_poly.type
_entity_poly.pdbx_seq_one_letter_code
_entity_poly.pdbx_strand_id
1 'polypeptide(L)'
;MRYFKTIKYFFLENIIISDELLLYVLESNTILLLAVQKFCIASDLKFLSRNDKLINQSVNNIVLKNSLSNINCSVFDYLSRFRHCIGFKLVNVYVDYRVSCLKNLYNFFLSSSTIEYDKIYMEAFVFETEINDDRNTSFLQFFSLIYDFSKLYKISYRVYRIPETEFCFFSEMRCLKNVYIEIRNRTDCIDFQRLFCNFGIERTILHFDIRVYRIHKNTIEFFKKIKNLMILRIFTRTIDIDIIKTIKKNDFRKTFFRFKQPTREHRPIEVNNYLDSEFETSYP
;
A
#
# COMPACT_ATOMS: atom_id res chain seq x y z
N MET A 1 13.90 29.16 3.52
CA MET A 1 13.23 28.35 4.56
C MET A 1 14.08 28.04 5.80
N ARG A 2 15.41 28.25 5.81
CA ARG A 2 16.32 27.99 6.97
C ARG A 2 15.88 28.53 8.35
N TYR A 3 14.93 29.46 8.39
CA TYR A 3 14.42 30.09 9.62
C TYR A 3 13.11 29.51 10.15
N PHE A 4 12.42 28.66 9.38
CA PHE A 4 11.13 28.06 9.80
C PHE A 4 11.35 26.76 10.57
N LYS A 5 11.83 26.86 11.81
CA LYS A 5 12.20 25.69 12.63
C LYS A 5 11.05 25.10 13.47
N THR A 6 9.81 25.50 13.26
CA THR A 6 8.67 25.13 14.13
C THR A 6 7.56 24.37 13.41
N ILE A 7 7.68 24.17 12.10
CA ILE A 7 6.62 23.56 11.29
C ILE A 7 6.53 22.07 11.61
N LYS A 8 5.40 21.65 12.17
CA LYS A 8 5.11 20.22 12.42
C LYS A 8 4.43 19.51 11.27
N TYR A 9 3.58 20.22 10.54
CA TYR A 9 2.82 19.68 9.41
C TYR A 9 3.10 20.54 8.19
N PHE A 10 3.78 19.96 7.21
CA PHE A 10 4.26 20.70 6.05
C PHE A 10 3.51 20.26 4.80
N PHE A 11 2.55 21.08 4.38
CA PHE A 11 1.67 20.82 3.25
C PHE A 11 2.07 21.72 2.07
N LEU A 12 2.25 21.11 0.91
CA LEU A 12 2.64 21.79 -0.32
C LEU A 12 1.73 21.31 -1.46
N GLU A 13 1.24 22.24 -2.28
CA GLU A 13 0.43 21.92 -3.46
C GLU A 13 0.85 22.77 -4.66
N ASN A 14 0.85 22.19 -5.86
CA ASN A 14 1.20 22.88 -7.11
C ASN A 14 2.62 23.44 -7.10
N ILE A 15 3.60 22.59 -6.76
CA ILE A 15 5.00 23.01 -6.61
C ILE A 15 5.96 22.24 -7.51
N ILE A 16 7.09 22.88 -7.81
CA ILE A 16 8.28 22.21 -8.31
C ILE A 16 9.21 21.99 -7.11
N ILE A 17 9.54 20.73 -6.84
CA ILE A 17 10.43 20.32 -5.75
C ILE A 17 11.87 20.47 -6.23
N SER A 18 12.63 21.34 -5.56
CA SER A 18 14.06 21.57 -5.79
C SER A 18 14.94 20.87 -4.76
N ASP A 19 16.24 20.82 -5.01
CA ASP A 19 17.26 20.33 -4.06
C ASP A 19 17.18 21.06 -2.72
N GLU A 20 17.00 22.39 -2.72
CA GLU A 20 16.94 23.18 -1.48
C GLU A 20 15.74 22.80 -0.61
N LEU A 21 14.59 22.49 -1.24
CA LEU A 21 13.40 22.06 -0.52
C LEU A 21 13.62 20.68 0.10
N LEU A 22 14.16 19.74 -0.68
CA LEU A 22 14.44 18.39 -0.22
C LEU A 22 15.47 18.38 0.93
N LEU A 23 16.54 19.17 0.80
CA LEU A 23 17.54 19.33 1.84
C LEU A 23 16.94 19.97 3.10
N TYR A 24 16.12 21.01 2.96
CA TYR A 24 15.44 21.65 4.09
C TYR A 24 14.56 20.66 4.87
N VAL A 25 13.78 19.83 4.15
CA VAL A 25 12.98 18.78 4.80
C VAL A 25 13.87 17.77 5.51
N LEU A 26 14.97 17.36 4.86
CA LEU A 26 15.88 16.37 5.42
C LEU A 26 16.58 16.87 6.69
N GLU A 27 16.98 18.14 6.73
CA GLU A 27 17.59 18.80 7.90
C GLU A 27 16.57 19.13 9.01
N SER A 28 15.27 19.10 8.71
CA SER A 28 14.25 19.52 9.67
C SER A 28 14.08 18.52 10.80
N ASN A 29 14.16 19.03 12.04
CA ASN A 29 13.92 18.25 13.25
C ASN A 29 12.50 18.43 13.83
N THR A 30 11.63 19.18 13.17
CA THR A 30 10.28 19.49 13.67
C THR A 30 9.14 18.99 12.80
N ILE A 31 9.38 18.78 11.50
CA ILE A 31 8.35 18.26 10.60
C ILE A 31 8.06 16.81 10.98
N LEU A 32 6.81 16.52 11.32
CA LEU A 32 6.30 15.18 11.61
C LEU A 32 5.58 14.58 10.40
N LEU A 33 4.92 15.44 9.61
CA LEU A 33 4.19 15.08 8.41
C LEU A 33 4.64 15.96 7.25
N LEU A 34 5.13 15.33 6.19
CA LEU A 34 5.30 15.96 4.89
C LEU A 34 4.17 15.49 3.97
N ALA A 35 3.44 16.44 3.38
CA ALA A 35 2.41 16.14 2.41
C ALA A 35 2.55 17.05 1.19
N VAL A 36 2.79 16.44 0.03
CA VAL A 36 2.96 17.13 -1.24
C VAL A 36 1.95 16.63 -2.25
N GLN A 37 1.27 17.56 -2.92
CA GLN A 37 0.25 17.28 -3.92
C GLN A 37 0.52 18.06 -5.22
N LYS A 38 0.24 17.46 -6.38
CA LYS A 38 0.39 18.09 -7.71
C LYS A 38 1.78 18.71 -7.87
N PHE A 39 2.77 17.85 -8.07
CA PHE A 39 4.17 18.27 -8.02
C PHE A 39 4.99 17.72 -9.18
N CYS A 40 6.08 18.43 -9.50
CA CYS A 40 7.19 17.92 -10.29
C CYS A 40 8.44 17.87 -9.42
N ILE A 41 9.36 16.94 -9.68
CA ILE A 41 10.69 16.97 -9.07
C ILE A 41 11.68 17.46 -10.13
N ALA A 42 12.24 18.65 -9.89
CA ALA A 42 13.31 19.24 -10.71
C ALA A 42 14.62 19.18 -9.92
N SER A 43 14.97 17.97 -9.49
CA SER A 43 16.13 17.68 -8.65
C SER A 43 16.92 16.54 -9.28
N ASP A 44 18.24 16.69 -9.36
CA ASP A 44 19.15 15.61 -9.73
C ASP A 44 19.71 14.85 -8.52
N LEU A 45 19.29 15.26 -7.31
CA LEU A 45 19.65 14.69 -6.01
C LEU A 45 21.17 14.64 -5.75
N LYS A 46 21.98 15.44 -6.46
CA LYS A 46 23.44 15.48 -6.24
C LYS A 46 23.82 15.91 -4.82
N PHE A 47 22.95 16.60 -4.10
CA PHE A 47 23.20 16.97 -2.70
C PHE A 47 23.30 15.75 -1.76
N LEU A 48 22.73 14.59 -2.12
CA LEU A 48 22.79 13.38 -1.30
C LEU A 48 24.21 12.84 -1.15
N SER A 49 25.05 12.95 -2.20
CA SER A 49 26.45 12.51 -2.14
C SER A 49 27.31 13.45 -1.32
N ARG A 50 26.97 14.75 -1.29
CA ARG A 50 27.64 15.77 -0.47
C ARG A 50 27.28 15.69 1.01
N ASN A 51 26.13 15.09 1.34
CA ASN A 51 25.58 14.97 2.68
C ASN A 51 25.29 13.50 3.02
N ASP A 52 26.27 12.65 2.76
CA ASP A 52 26.19 11.19 2.86
C ASP A 52 25.74 10.67 4.23
N LYS A 53 26.03 11.40 5.31
CA LYS A 53 25.64 11.05 6.69
C LYS A 53 24.34 11.71 7.18
N LEU A 54 23.77 12.64 6.40
CA LEU A 54 22.58 13.36 6.82
C LEU A 54 21.37 12.42 6.80
N ILE A 55 20.75 12.27 7.97
CA ILE A 55 19.54 11.48 8.18
C ILE A 55 18.48 12.32 8.86
N ASN A 56 17.23 12.08 8.51
CA ASN A 56 16.09 12.68 9.20
C ASN A 56 15.49 11.68 10.19
N GLN A 57 15.28 12.12 11.43
CA GLN A 57 14.71 11.31 12.50
C GLN A 57 13.36 11.84 12.99
N SER A 58 12.80 12.87 12.36
CA SER A 58 11.62 13.58 12.87
C SER A 58 10.38 13.34 12.04
N VAL A 59 10.52 13.17 10.73
CA VAL A 59 9.38 12.93 9.84
C VAL A 59 8.90 11.50 10.03
N ASN A 60 7.65 11.37 10.49
CA ASN A 60 7.00 10.08 10.73
C ASN A 60 6.14 9.65 9.55
N ASN A 61 5.61 10.61 8.78
CA ASN A 61 4.70 10.33 7.69
C ASN A 61 5.04 11.15 6.44
N ILE A 62 5.07 10.49 5.29
CA ILE A 62 5.26 11.11 3.99
C ILE A 62 4.07 10.79 3.09
N VAL A 63 3.47 11.84 2.53
CA VAL A 63 2.33 11.75 1.62
C VAL A 63 2.71 12.44 0.31
N LEU A 64 2.74 11.68 -0.79
CA LEU A 64 2.96 12.20 -2.14
C LEU A 64 1.74 11.88 -3.00
N LYS A 65 1.17 12.91 -3.65
CA LYS A 65 -0.01 12.76 -4.49
C LYS A 65 0.13 13.47 -5.81
N ASN A 66 -0.26 12.81 -6.89
CA ASN A 66 -0.35 13.35 -8.25
C ASN A 66 0.98 13.95 -8.70
N SER A 67 1.96 13.09 -9.01
CA SER A 67 3.17 13.55 -9.70
C SER A 67 2.80 13.95 -11.13
N LEU A 68 3.16 15.16 -11.53
CA LEU A 68 2.89 15.69 -12.87
C LEU A 68 3.94 15.25 -13.91
N SER A 69 5.03 14.62 -13.45
CA SER A 69 6.07 14.03 -14.30
C SER A 69 6.57 12.72 -13.70
N ASN A 70 7.20 11.87 -14.51
CA ASN A 70 7.94 10.71 -14.00
C ASN A 70 9.06 11.19 -13.07
N ILE A 71 9.13 10.58 -11.90
CA ILE A 71 10.14 10.82 -10.89
C ILE A 71 11.33 9.90 -11.15
N ASN A 72 12.54 10.44 -11.05
CA ASN A 72 13.73 9.61 -11.09
C ASN A 72 13.76 8.70 -9.86
N CYS A 73 14.10 7.43 -10.05
CA CYS A 73 14.10 6.49 -8.95
C CYS A 73 15.17 6.75 -7.87
N SER A 74 16.14 7.64 -8.12
CA SER A 74 17.02 8.17 -7.08
C SER A 74 16.26 8.85 -5.93
N VAL A 75 14.97 9.19 -6.12
CA VAL A 75 14.09 9.61 -5.01
C VAL A 75 14.04 8.58 -3.89
N PHE A 76 14.24 7.29 -4.17
CA PHE A 76 14.29 6.26 -3.14
C PHE A 76 15.54 6.37 -2.27
N ASP A 77 16.67 6.84 -2.82
CA ASP A 77 17.87 7.16 -2.03
C ASP A 77 17.56 8.28 -1.04
N TYR A 78 16.80 9.29 -1.47
CA TYR A 78 16.31 10.34 -0.59
C TYR A 78 15.35 9.81 0.50
N LEU A 79 14.36 8.99 0.11
CA LEU A 79 13.41 8.39 1.06
C LEU A 79 14.09 7.46 2.07
N SER A 80 15.23 6.85 1.71
CA SER A 80 16.02 6.01 2.63
C SER A 80 16.64 6.78 3.80
N ARG A 81 16.72 8.11 3.71
CA ARG A 81 17.30 8.96 4.75
C ARG A 81 16.35 9.22 5.92
N PHE A 82 15.07 8.86 5.84
CA PHE A 82 14.07 9.11 6.88
C PHE A 82 13.93 7.94 7.86
N ARG A 83 14.72 7.94 8.93
CA ARG A 83 14.87 6.79 9.85
C ARG A 83 13.72 6.56 10.83
N HIS A 84 12.76 7.48 10.94
CA HIS A 84 11.54 7.30 11.75
C HIS A 84 10.25 7.37 10.93
N CYS A 85 10.35 7.31 9.59
CA CYS A 85 9.17 7.36 8.73
C CYS A 85 8.44 6.02 8.75
N ILE A 86 7.42 5.93 9.59
CA ILE A 86 6.58 4.74 9.78
C ILE A 86 5.41 4.67 8.78
N GLY A 87 5.10 5.76 8.10
CA GLY A 87 3.90 5.89 7.26
C GLY A 87 4.17 6.47 5.88
N PHE A 88 3.76 5.75 4.83
CA PHE A 88 3.80 6.24 3.45
C PHE A 88 2.42 6.24 2.81
N LYS A 89 2.12 7.32 2.08
CA LYS A 89 0.97 7.39 1.19
C LYS A 89 1.37 7.95 -0.16
N LEU A 90 1.37 7.09 -1.18
CA LEU A 90 1.67 7.42 -2.55
C LEU A 90 0.41 7.26 -3.40
N VAL A 91 -0.03 8.34 -4.06
CA VAL A 91 -1.23 8.34 -4.91
C VAL A 91 -0.89 8.95 -6.25
N ASN A 92 -1.05 8.21 -7.35
CA ASN A 92 -0.70 8.63 -8.71
C ASN A 92 0.72 9.20 -8.77
N VAL A 93 1.67 8.43 -8.24
CA VAL A 93 3.10 8.75 -8.23
C VAL A 93 3.78 7.83 -9.23
N TYR A 94 4.48 8.41 -10.20
CA TYR A 94 5.13 7.66 -11.27
C TYR A 94 6.64 7.72 -11.11
N VAL A 95 7.28 6.55 -11.08
CA VAL A 95 8.75 6.45 -11.02
C VAL A 95 9.25 5.79 -12.29
N ASP A 96 10.32 6.33 -12.89
CA ASP A 96 10.95 5.73 -14.07
C ASP A 96 11.60 4.38 -13.70
N TYR A 97 10.90 3.30 -14.04
CA TYR A 97 11.25 1.92 -13.71
C TYR A 97 12.12 1.31 -14.82
N ARG A 98 13.43 1.60 -14.81
CA ARG A 98 14.40 0.91 -15.67
C ARG A 98 15.13 -0.16 -14.89
N VAL A 99 15.51 -1.28 -15.50
CA VAL A 99 16.33 -2.32 -14.82
C VAL A 99 17.64 -1.73 -14.26
N SER A 100 18.22 -0.76 -14.95
CA SER A 100 19.37 0.01 -14.46
C SER A 100 19.08 0.74 -13.14
N CYS A 101 17.85 1.18 -12.91
CA CYS A 101 17.45 1.79 -11.64
C CYS A 101 17.57 0.81 -10.48
N LEU A 102 17.00 -0.40 -10.59
CA LEU A 102 17.11 -1.40 -9.52
C LEU A 102 18.56 -1.77 -9.24
N LYS A 103 19.37 -1.91 -10.29
CA LYS A 103 20.82 -2.16 -10.14
C LYS A 103 21.52 -1.00 -9.44
N ASN A 104 21.18 0.24 -9.77
CA ASN A 104 21.75 1.43 -9.14
C ASN A 104 21.36 1.54 -7.67
N LEU A 105 20.10 1.29 -7.33
CA LEU A 105 19.62 1.27 -5.94
C LEU A 105 20.30 0.14 -5.16
N TYR A 106 20.33 -1.07 -5.71
CA TYR A 106 21.00 -2.20 -5.09
C TYR A 106 22.49 -1.91 -4.86
N ASN A 107 23.17 -1.33 -5.84
CA ASN A 107 24.56 -0.89 -5.71
C ASN A 107 24.71 0.24 -4.69
N PHE A 108 23.76 1.18 -4.59
CA PHE A 108 23.76 2.23 -3.56
C PHE A 108 23.69 1.61 -2.16
N PHE A 109 22.77 0.67 -1.93
CA PHE A 109 22.67 -0.04 -0.65
C PHE A 109 23.91 -0.91 -0.36
N LEU A 110 24.45 -1.61 -1.36
CA LEU A 110 25.68 -2.41 -1.21
C LEU A 110 26.93 -1.56 -0.97
N SER A 111 27.06 -0.41 -1.64
CA SER A 111 28.21 0.51 -1.50
C SER A 111 28.13 1.36 -0.23
N SER A 112 26.95 1.47 0.38
CA SER A 112 26.77 2.04 1.72
C SER A 112 27.28 1.12 2.86
N SER A 113 28.15 0.15 2.53
CA SER A 113 28.76 -0.92 3.34
C SER A 113 29.57 -0.50 4.57
N THR A 114 29.39 0.71 5.09
CA THR A 114 29.97 1.14 6.36
C THR A 114 28.97 1.27 7.49
N ILE A 115 27.66 1.11 7.23
CA ILE A 115 26.68 1.19 8.31
C ILE A 115 25.55 0.18 8.05
N GLU A 116 25.63 -0.96 8.73
CA GLU A 116 24.47 -1.84 8.99
C GLU A 116 23.45 -1.04 9.80
N TYR A 117 22.66 -0.22 9.13
CA TYR A 117 21.50 0.37 9.75
C TYR A 117 20.40 -0.68 9.78
N ASP A 118 19.89 -0.99 10.97
CA ASP A 118 18.66 -1.76 11.12
C ASP A 118 17.59 -1.18 10.19
N LYS A 119 16.94 -2.04 9.40
CA LYS A 119 15.82 -1.62 8.56
C LYS A 119 14.77 -0.94 9.43
N ILE A 120 14.25 0.17 8.94
CA ILE A 120 13.21 0.92 9.64
C ILE A 120 11.92 0.13 9.53
N TYR A 121 11.21 -0.02 10.65
CA TYR A 121 9.92 -0.68 10.66
C TYR A 121 8.84 0.24 10.07
N MET A 122 8.21 -0.20 8.99
CA MET A 122 7.04 0.48 8.44
C MET A 122 5.77 -0.01 9.15
N GLU A 123 4.90 0.92 9.55
CA GLU A 123 3.64 0.60 10.24
C GLU A 123 2.42 0.70 9.32
N ALA A 124 2.45 1.65 8.38
CA ALA A 124 1.34 1.91 7.47
C ALA A 124 1.81 2.23 6.04
N PHE A 125 1.21 1.55 5.07
CA PHE A 125 1.49 1.76 3.65
C PHE A 125 0.20 1.98 2.86
N VAL A 126 0.16 3.05 2.07
CA VAL A 126 -0.92 3.32 1.13
C VAL A 126 -0.32 3.57 -0.24
N PHE A 127 -0.73 2.76 -1.21
CA PHE A 127 -0.35 2.92 -2.60
C PHE A 127 -1.59 2.90 -3.48
N GLU A 128 -1.73 3.91 -4.33
CA GLU A 128 -2.86 4.05 -5.25
C GLU A 128 -2.36 4.55 -6.60
N THR A 129 -2.65 3.82 -7.67
CA THR A 129 -2.40 4.28 -9.05
C THR A 129 -3.66 4.88 -9.66
N GLU A 130 -3.54 5.41 -10.87
CA GLU A 130 -4.71 5.81 -11.66
C GLU A 130 -5.53 4.60 -12.11
N ILE A 131 -6.80 4.84 -12.45
CA ILE A 131 -7.77 3.78 -12.72
C ILE A 131 -7.31 2.83 -13.85
N ASN A 132 -6.68 3.38 -14.88
CA ASN A 132 -6.27 2.66 -16.09
C ASN A 132 -4.74 2.48 -16.17
N ASP A 133 -4.02 2.63 -15.06
CA ASP A 133 -2.56 2.51 -15.05
C ASP A 133 -2.11 1.05 -15.05
N ASP A 134 -1.92 0.48 -16.24
CA ASP A 134 -1.54 -0.93 -16.44
C ASP A 134 -0.04 -1.22 -16.27
N ARG A 135 0.75 -0.20 -15.90
CA ARG A 135 2.18 -0.36 -15.69
C ARG A 135 2.46 -1.29 -14.52
N ASN A 136 3.41 -2.19 -14.73
CA ASN A 136 3.91 -3.11 -13.71
C ASN A 136 5.01 -2.45 -12.86
N THR A 137 4.69 -1.34 -12.20
CA THR A 137 5.65 -0.77 -11.25
C THR A 137 5.53 -1.49 -9.91
N SER A 138 6.63 -2.12 -9.49
CA SER A 138 6.73 -2.88 -8.24
C SER A 138 7.18 -1.96 -7.10
N PHE A 139 6.27 -1.19 -6.51
CA PHE A 139 6.64 -0.25 -5.43
C PHE A 139 7.05 -0.97 -4.15
N LEU A 140 6.43 -2.12 -3.85
CA LEU A 140 6.80 -2.91 -2.67
C LEU A 140 8.25 -3.40 -2.74
N GLN A 141 8.75 -3.70 -3.94
CA GLN A 141 10.15 -4.09 -4.15
C GLN A 141 11.13 -2.95 -3.83
N PHE A 142 10.79 -1.69 -4.13
CA PHE A 142 11.66 -0.58 -3.77
C PHE A 142 11.65 -0.33 -2.26
N PHE A 143 10.47 -0.33 -1.66
CA PHE A 143 10.35 -0.09 -0.23
C PHE A 143 10.96 -1.23 0.59
N SER A 144 10.98 -2.48 0.12
CA SER A 144 11.63 -3.59 0.83
C SER A 144 13.15 -3.47 0.92
N LEU A 145 13.78 -2.69 0.04
CA LEU A 145 15.22 -2.36 0.15
C LEU A 145 15.51 -1.41 1.33
N ILE A 146 14.54 -0.57 1.69
CA ILE A 146 14.71 0.49 2.68
C ILE A 146 14.08 0.13 4.04
N TYR A 147 12.92 -0.53 4.01
CA TYR A 147 12.06 -0.77 5.15
C TYR A 147 11.87 -2.26 5.41
N ASP A 148 11.65 -2.60 6.68
CA ASP A 148 11.18 -3.91 7.10
C ASP A 148 9.65 -3.89 7.22
N PHE A 149 8.99 -4.78 6.50
CA PHE A 149 7.53 -4.95 6.51
C PHE A 149 7.01 -5.83 7.65
N SER A 150 7.89 -6.45 8.46
CA SER A 150 7.52 -7.39 9.52
C SER A 150 6.56 -6.79 10.57
N LYS A 151 6.62 -5.47 10.78
CA LYS A 151 5.73 -4.70 11.68
C LYS A 151 4.63 -3.91 10.96
N LEU A 152 4.42 -4.12 9.67
CA LEU A 152 3.36 -3.42 8.93
C LEU A 152 1.99 -3.84 9.46
N TYR A 153 1.23 -2.89 10.01
CA TYR A 153 -0.10 -3.13 10.59
C TYR A 153 -1.24 -2.81 9.62
N LYS A 154 -0.99 -1.93 8.65
CA LYS A 154 -2.00 -1.44 7.71
C LYS A 154 -1.44 -1.35 6.30
N ILE A 155 -2.17 -1.92 5.34
CA ILE A 155 -1.95 -1.73 3.92
C ILE A 155 -3.23 -1.32 3.20
N SER A 156 -3.12 -0.33 2.31
CA SER A 156 -4.14 -0.01 1.31
C SER A 156 -3.49 0.00 -0.06
N TYR A 157 -3.77 -1.02 -0.86
CA TYR A 157 -3.12 -1.26 -2.14
C TYR A 157 -4.14 -1.20 -3.27
N ARG A 158 -4.09 -0.15 -4.10
CA ARG A 158 -5.06 0.11 -5.18
C ARG A 158 -4.35 0.22 -6.52
N VAL A 159 -4.39 -0.84 -7.30
CA VAL A 159 -3.59 -0.98 -8.51
C VAL A 159 -4.41 -1.56 -9.67
N TYR A 160 -3.89 -1.45 -10.88
CA TYR A 160 -4.51 -2.15 -12.02
C TYR A 160 -4.38 -3.66 -11.85
N ARG A 161 -3.17 -4.17 -11.56
CA ARG A 161 -2.88 -5.57 -11.25
C ARG A 161 -1.74 -5.68 -10.22
N ILE A 162 -1.69 -6.79 -9.47
CA ILE A 162 -0.54 -7.13 -8.61
C ILE A 162 0.37 -8.05 -9.44
N PRO A 163 1.60 -7.64 -9.79
CA PRO A 163 2.52 -8.52 -10.50
C PRO A 163 3.00 -9.65 -9.57
N GLU A 164 3.36 -10.81 -10.14
CA GLU A 164 3.83 -11.97 -9.35
C GLU A 164 5.03 -11.63 -8.46
N THR A 165 5.89 -10.71 -8.91
CA THR A 165 7.05 -10.23 -8.16
C THR A 165 6.68 -9.56 -6.84
N GLU A 166 5.45 -9.08 -6.67
CA GLU A 166 5.03 -8.47 -5.42
C GLU A 166 4.49 -9.46 -4.39
N PHE A 167 4.15 -10.70 -4.79
CA PHE A 167 3.59 -11.69 -3.89
C PHE A 167 4.54 -12.04 -2.73
N CYS A 168 5.85 -12.05 -2.98
CA CYS A 168 6.83 -12.31 -1.92
C CYS A 168 6.82 -11.22 -0.83
N PHE A 169 6.55 -9.96 -1.14
CA PHE A 169 6.58 -8.89 -0.13
C PHE A 169 5.36 -8.89 0.78
N PHE A 170 4.18 -9.27 0.28
CA PHE A 170 3.01 -9.48 1.15
C PHE A 170 3.27 -10.57 2.18
N SER A 171 4.07 -11.57 1.81
CA SER A 171 4.46 -12.67 2.69
C SER A 171 5.39 -12.25 3.85
N GLU A 172 5.98 -11.05 3.79
CA GLU A 172 6.83 -10.46 4.84
C GLU A 172 6.02 -9.70 5.92
N MET A 173 4.74 -9.39 5.65
CA MET A 173 3.89 -8.53 6.49
C MET A 173 3.25 -9.28 7.68
N ARG A 174 4.08 -9.75 8.62
CA ARG A 174 3.65 -10.65 9.70
C ARG A 174 2.68 -10.04 10.71
N CYS A 175 2.69 -8.72 10.91
CA CYS A 175 1.83 -8.03 11.89
C CYS A 175 0.56 -7.41 11.28
N LEU A 176 0.19 -7.76 10.05
CA LEU A 176 -0.86 -7.08 9.30
C LEU A 176 -2.24 -7.26 9.95
N LYS A 177 -2.91 -6.14 10.25
CA LYS A 177 -4.26 -6.13 10.88
C LYS A 177 -5.34 -5.57 9.97
N ASN A 178 -4.99 -4.56 9.16
CA ASN A 178 -5.93 -3.85 8.30
C ASN A 178 -5.49 -3.94 6.85
N VAL A 179 -6.33 -4.56 6.02
CA VAL A 179 -6.04 -4.78 4.59
C VAL A 179 -7.13 -4.16 3.74
N TYR A 180 -6.74 -3.28 2.83
CA TYR A 180 -7.58 -2.84 1.73
C TYR A 180 -6.86 -3.17 0.42
N ILE A 181 -7.48 -3.99 -0.44
CA ILE A 181 -6.94 -4.33 -1.76
C ILE A 181 -7.97 -3.96 -2.82
N GLU A 182 -7.54 -3.19 -3.82
CA GLU A 182 -8.34 -2.88 -5.01
C GLU A 182 -7.57 -3.24 -6.27
N ILE A 183 -8.14 -4.13 -7.08
CA ILE A 183 -7.64 -4.52 -8.40
C ILE A 183 -8.64 -4.09 -9.45
N ARG A 184 -8.16 -3.26 -10.38
CA ARG A 184 -9.01 -2.63 -11.40
C ARG A 184 -9.04 -3.39 -12.72
N ASN A 185 -8.07 -4.27 -12.95
CA ASN A 185 -8.07 -5.20 -14.07
C ASN A 185 -9.33 -6.10 -13.98
N ARG A 186 -10.01 -6.24 -15.12
CA ARG A 186 -11.29 -6.97 -15.22
C ARG A 186 -11.12 -8.47 -15.38
N THR A 187 -9.99 -8.91 -15.88
CA THR A 187 -9.69 -10.33 -16.16
C THR A 187 -8.93 -10.98 -15.02
N ASP A 188 -8.15 -10.22 -14.25
CA ASP A 188 -7.27 -10.78 -13.23
C ASP A 188 -8.07 -11.35 -12.05
N CYS A 189 -7.61 -12.52 -11.61
CA CYS A 189 -8.05 -13.16 -10.37
C CYS A 189 -6.86 -13.17 -9.40
N ILE A 190 -7.07 -12.63 -8.20
CA ILE A 190 -6.04 -12.69 -7.17
C ILE A 190 -6.11 -14.05 -6.47
N ASP A 191 -5.02 -14.79 -6.52
CA ASP A 191 -4.81 -15.91 -5.62
C ASP A 191 -4.38 -15.37 -4.24
N PHE A 192 -5.37 -15.10 -3.40
CA PHE A 192 -5.13 -14.61 -2.04
C PHE A 192 -4.36 -15.62 -1.18
N GLN A 193 -4.51 -16.92 -1.44
CA GLN A 193 -3.76 -17.94 -0.70
C GLN A 193 -2.26 -17.84 -1.03
N ARG A 194 -1.93 -17.66 -2.31
CA ARG A 194 -0.54 -17.41 -2.73
C ARG A 194 -0.03 -16.04 -2.26
N LEU A 195 -0.86 -15.00 -2.33
CA LEU A 195 -0.50 -13.64 -1.90
C LEU A 195 -0.14 -13.58 -0.41
N PHE A 196 -0.83 -14.37 0.41
CA PHE A 196 -0.71 -14.40 1.87
C PHE A 196 -0.18 -15.76 2.39
N CYS A 197 0.74 -16.39 1.64
CA CYS A 197 1.19 -17.78 1.88
C CYS A 197 1.97 -18.03 3.20
N ASN A 198 2.31 -16.99 3.99
CA ASN A 198 3.23 -17.11 5.14
C ASN A 198 2.55 -17.12 6.52
N PHE A 199 3.25 -17.76 7.48
CA PHE A 199 2.78 -18.14 8.82
C PHE A 199 2.17 -16.99 9.64
N GLY A 200 0.91 -17.16 10.05
CA GLY A 200 0.25 -16.39 11.11
C GLY A 200 -0.77 -15.36 10.66
N ILE A 201 -0.90 -15.11 9.35
CA ILE A 201 -1.87 -14.15 8.78
C ILE A 201 -3.31 -14.51 9.18
N GLU A 202 -3.60 -15.81 9.30
CA GLU A 202 -4.89 -16.31 9.74
C GLU A 202 -5.29 -15.85 11.16
N ARG A 203 -4.33 -15.30 11.93
CA ARG A 203 -4.52 -14.82 13.31
C ARG A 203 -4.37 -13.31 13.47
N THR A 204 -3.83 -12.59 12.49
CA THR A 204 -3.51 -11.17 12.68
C THR A 204 -4.51 -10.24 12.02
N ILE A 205 -5.07 -10.61 10.88
CA ILE A 205 -6.00 -9.76 10.14
C ILE A 205 -7.32 -9.63 10.89
N LEU A 206 -7.69 -8.38 11.18
CA LEU A 206 -8.97 -8.01 11.81
C LEU A 206 -9.93 -7.41 10.79
N HIS A 207 -9.43 -6.59 9.85
CA HIS A 207 -10.25 -5.91 8.85
C HIS A 207 -9.74 -6.19 7.45
N PHE A 208 -10.63 -6.63 6.56
CA PHE A 208 -10.32 -6.91 5.17
C PHE A 208 -11.40 -6.32 4.25
N ASP A 209 -11.00 -5.32 3.46
CA ASP A 209 -11.82 -4.75 2.40
C ASP A 209 -11.20 -5.13 1.04
N ILE A 210 -11.98 -5.76 0.16
CA ILE A 210 -11.54 -6.08 -1.21
C ILE A 210 -12.42 -5.43 -2.25
N ARG A 211 -11.79 -4.88 -3.30
CA ARG A 211 -12.45 -4.35 -4.48
C ARG A 211 -11.88 -4.98 -5.74
N VAL A 212 -12.65 -5.86 -6.37
CA VAL A 212 -12.20 -6.65 -7.53
C VAL A 212 -13.29 -6.72 -8.57
N TYR A 213 -12.97 -7.11 -9.81
CA TYR A 213 -14.01 -7.30 -10.82
C TYR A 213 -14.91 -8.50 -10.51
N ARG A 214 -14.31 -9.63 -10.12
CA ARG A 214 -14.96 -10.90 -9.79
C ARG A 214 -14.30 -11.55 -8.58
N ILE A 215 -15.08 -12.26 -7.78
CA ILE A 215 -14.59 -13.13 -6.69
C ILE A 215 -14.68 -14.59 -7.16
N HIS A 216 -13.74 -15.42 -6.72
CA HIS A 216 -13.74 -16.85 -7.00
C HIS A 216 -14.00 -17.65 -5.72
N LYS A 217 -14.39 -18.93 -5.86
CA LYS A 217 -14.55 -19.84 -4.70
C LYS A 217 -13.31 -19.86 -3.80
N ASN A 218 -12.12 -19.94 -4.38
CA ASN A 218 -10.85 -19.92 -3.64
C ASN A 218 -10.64 -18.63 -2.83
N THR A 219 -11.16 -17.49 -3.31
CA THR A 219 -11.15 -16.22 -2.56
C THR A 219 -11.95 -16.34 -1.27
N ILE A 220 -13.14 -16.94 -1.33
CA ILE A 220 -13.99 -17.17 -0.16
C ILE A 220 -13.31 -18.17 0.78
N GLU A 221 -12.81 -19.28 0.27
CA GLU A 221 -12.09 -20.30 1.07
C GLU A 221 -10.86 -19.74 1.77
N PHE A 222 -10.16 -18.76 1.16
CA PHE A 222 -9.11 -18.02 1.84
C PHE A 222 -9.65 -17.23 3.06
N PHE A 223 -10.73 -16.46 2.90
CA PHE A 223 -11.27 -15.67 4.01
C PHE A 223 -11.78 -16.51 5.18
N LYS A 224 -12.35 -17.70 4.91
CA LYS A 224 -12.77 -18.64 5.96
C LYS A 224 -11.63 -19.06 6.88
N LYS A 225 -10.37 -19.02 6.39
CA LYS A 225 -9.19 -19.39 7.18
C LYS A 225 -8.83 -18.31 8.21
N ILE A 226 -9.26 -17.06 8.04
CA ILE A 226 -8.90 -15.93 8.91
C ILE A 226 -9.76 -15.92 10.18
N LYS A 227 -9.24 -16.50 11.27
CA LYS A 227 -9.99 -16.73 12.51
C LYS A 227 -10.39 -15.46 13.26
N ASN A 228 -9.56 -14.41 13.15
CA ASN A 228 -9.76 -13.16 13.89
C ASN A 228 -10.43 -12.06 13.04
N LEU A 229 -10.97 -12.41 11.87
CA LEU A 229 -11.60 -11.46 10.97
C LEU A 229 -12.87 -10.87 11.60
N MET A 230 -12.80 -9.59 11.97
CA MET A 230 -13.91 -8.84 12.56
C MET A 230 -14.76 -8.16 11.47
N ILE A 231 -14.15 -7.70 10.39
CA ILE A 231 -14.84 -6.99 9.29
C ILE A 231 -14.36 -7.54 7.96
N LEU A 232 -15.30 -7.96 7.12
CA LEU A 232 -15.07 -8.32 5.72
C LEU A 232 -16.03 -7.54 4.82
N ARG A 233 -15.47 -6.69 3.94
CA ARG A 233 -16.27 -5.99 2.93
C ARG A 233 -15.81 -6.36 1.53
N ILE A 234 -16.78 -6.78 0.71
CA ILE A 234 -16.52 -7.18 -0.67
C ILE A 234 -17.21 -6.18 -1.60
N PHE A 235 -16.42 -5.58 -2.47
CA PHE A 235 -16.85 -4.73 -3.57
C PHE A 235 -16.53 -5.47 -4.86
N THR A 236 -17.53 -6.06 -5.50
CA THR A 236 -17.36 -6.76 -6.77
C THR A 236 -18.23 -6.15 -7.85
N ARG A 237 -17.86 -6.30 -9.13
CA ARG A 237 -18.73 -5.88 -10.24
C ARG A 237 -19.66 -7.00 -10.68
N THR A 238 -19.17 -8.23 -10.67
CA THR A 238 -19.94 -9.42 -11.06
C THR A 238 -20.14 -10.34 -9.86
N ILE A 239 -21.37 -10.80 -9.67
CA ILE A 239 -21.70 -11.80 -8.66
C ILE A 239 -22.12 -13.09 -9.35
N ASP A 240 -21.50 -14.19 -8.93
CA ASP A 240 -21.89 -15.55 -9.30
C ASP A 240 -22.65 -16.19 -8.13
N ILE A 241 -23.90 -16.60 -8.38
CA ILE A 241 -24.77 -17.18 -7.35
C ILE A 241 -24.19 -18.47 -6.74
N ASP A 242 -23.49 -19.28 -7.53
CA ASP A 242 -22.92 -20.54 -7.05
C ASP A 242 -21.77 -20.27 -6.09
N ILE A 243 -20.99 -19.20 -6.34
CA ILE A 243 -19.97 -18.72 -5.41
C ILE A 243 -20.61 -18.16 -4.15
N ILE A 244 -21.66 -17.33 -4.27
CA ILE A 244 -22.36 -16.76 -3.11
C ILE A 244 -22.92 -17.86 -2.20
N LYS A 245 -23.49 -18.92 -2.76
CA LYS A 245 -24.02 -20.06 -2.00
C LYS A 245 -22.95 -20.79 -1.17
N THR A 246 -21.67 -20.63 -1.48
CA THR A 246 -20.55 -21.19 -0.67
C THR A 246 -20.25 -20.39 0.59
N ILE A 247 -20.80 -19.18 0.72
CA ILE A 247 -20.57 -18.28 1.85
C ILE A 247 -21.62 -18.57 2.92
N LYS A 248 -21.18 -19.09 4.07
CA LYS A 248 -22.06 -19.47 5.19
C LYS A 248 -21.85 -18.58 6.39
N LYS A 249 -22.92 -18.19 7.08
CA LYS A 249 -22.84 -17.40 8.34
C LYS A 249 -22.01 -18.11 9.39
N ASN A 250 -22.05 -19.45 9.41
CA ASN A 250 -21.25 -20.26 10.31
C ASN A 250 -19.73 -20.10 10.12
N ASP A 251 -19.29 -19.80 8.89
CA ASP A 251 -17.86 -19.55 8.62
C ASP A 251 -17.44 -18.14 9.08
N PHE A 252 -18.39 -17.24 9.30
CA PHE A 252 -18.20 -15.82 9.57
C PHE A 252 -18.94 -15.34 10.83
N ARG A 253 -19.15 -16.23 11.83
CA ARG A 253 -20.04 -15.98 13.00
C ARG A 253 -19.75 -14.68 13.76
N LYS A 254 -18.48 -14.30 13.87
CA LYS A 254 -18.02 -13.09 14.58
C LYS A 254 -17.61 -11.96 13.63
N THR A 255 -17.81 -12.15 12.33
CA THR A 255 -17.39 -11.23 11.29
C THR A 255 -18.57 -10.41 10.81
N PHE A 256 -18.43 -9.09 10.85
CA PHE A 256 -19.32 -8.21 10.10
C PHE A 256 -19.02 -8.37 8.60
N PHE A 257 -19.84 -9.18 7.94
CA PHE A 257 -19.72 -9.50 6.53
C PHE A 257 -20.69 -8.65 5.69
N ARG A 258 -20.17 -7.94 4.67
CA ARG A 258 -21.01 -7.13 3.78
C ARG A 258 -20.53 -7.09 2.34
N PHE A 259 -21.43 -7.44 1.42
CA PHE A 259 -21.31 -7.00 0.03
C PHE A 259 -21.69 -5.52 -0.09
N LYS A 260 -20.74 -4.69 -0.48
CA LYS A 260 -20.91 -3.24 -0.67
C LYS A 260 -21.23 -2.88 -2.12
N GLN A 261 -20.69 -3.64 -3.08
CA GLN A 261 -21.03 -3.54 -4.50
C GLN A 261 -21.11 -4.95 -5.12
N PRO A 262 -22.04 -5.19 -6.07
CA PRO A 262 -23.19 -4.33 -6.43
C PRO A 262 -24.13 -4.05 -5.24
N THR A 263 -24.82 -2.90 -5.29
CA THR A 263 -25.81 -2.54 -4.26
C THR A 263 -27.01 -3.50 -4.32
N ARG A 264 -27.83 -3.55 -3.27
CA ARG A 264 -28.97 -4.50 -3.18
C ARG A 264 -29.89 -4.43 -4.40
N GLU A 265 -30.18 -3.23 -4.86
CA GLU A 265 -31.05 -2.95 -6.02
C GLU A 265 -30.47 -3.47 -7.35
N HIS A 266 -29.14 -3.53 -7.46
CA HIS A 266 -28.44 -3.98 -8.67
C HIS A 266 -27.97 -5.44 -8.56
N ARG A 267 -28.39 -6.15 -7.51
CA ARG A 267 -28.07 -7.57 -7.30
C ARG A 267 -29.16 -8.47 -7.88
N PRO A 268 -28.80 -9.64 -8.43
CA PRO A 268 -29.79 -10.67 -8.76
C PRO A 268 -30.68 -11.00 -7.55
N ILE A 269 -31.96 -11.24 -7.79
CA ILE A 269 -32.95 -11.49 -6.73
C ILE A 269 -32.57 -12.75 -5.94
N GLU A 270 -32.07 -13.79 -6.62
CA GLU A 270 -31.64 -15.04 -5.99
C GLU A 270 -30.49 -14.83 -5.01
N VAL A 271 -29.56 -13.91 -5.33
CA VAL A 271 -28.45 -13.53 -4.45
C VAL A 271 -28.98 -12.83 -3.20
N ASN A 272 -29.92 -11.90 -3.37
CA ASN A 272 -30.53 -11.19 -2.25
C ASN A 272 -31.29 -12.16 -1.33
N ASN A 273 -32.15 -13.02 -1.90
CA ASN A 273 -32.91 -14.03 -1.15
C ASN A 273 -31.98 -14.96 -0.36
N TYR A 274 -30.89 -15.43 -0.98
CA TYR A 274 -29.90 -16.26 -0.29
C TYR A 274 -29.24 -15.52 0.87
N LEU A 275 -28.71 -14.31 0.63
CA LEU A 275 -28.01 -13.54 1.66
C LEU A 275 -28.94 -13.16 2.83
N ASP A 276 -30.21 -12.85 2.55
CA ASP A 276 -31.20 -12.55 3.59
C ASP A 276 -31.50 -13.79 4.45
N SER A 277 -31.65 -14.96 3.81
CA SER A 277 -31.87 -16.23 4.52
C SER A 277 -30.67 -16.70 5.33
N GLU A 278 -29.45 -16.51 4.82
CA GLU A 278 -28.23 -17.03 5.43
C GLU A 278 -27.71 -16.10 6.54
N PHE A 279 -27.85 -14.77 6.40
CA PHE A 279 -27.26 -13.78 7.30
C PHE A 279 -28.26 -13.05 8.21
N GLU A 280 -29.56 -13.38 8.17
CA GLU A 280 -30.68 -12.85 9.00
C GLU A 280 -30.48 -11.38 9.44
N THR A 281 -31.00 -10.43 8.66
CA THR A 281 -31.13 -8.99 9.02
C THR A 281 -29.85 -8.27 9.47
N SER A 282 -28.70 -8.61 8.90
CA SER A 282 -27.47 -7.78 9.01
C SER A 282 -27.34 -6.72 7.90
N TYR A 283 -28.38 -6.55 7.08
CA TYR A 283 -28.35 -5.68 5.91
C TYR A 283 -29.44 -4.59 5.99
N PRO A 284 -29.11 -3.40 6.50
CA PRO A 284 -29.64 -2.16 5.95
C PRO A 284 -28.93 -1.83 4.63
#